data_AF-A0A1D2MUF9-F1
#
_entry.id   AF-A0A1D2MUF9-F1
#
_cell.length_a   1.000
_cell.length_b   1.000
_cell.length_c   1.000
_cell.angle_alpha   90.00
_cell.angle_beta   90.00
_cell.angle_gamma   90.00
#
_symmetry.space_group_name_H-M   'P 1'
#
loop_
_entity.id
_entity.type
_entity.pdbx_description
1 polymer ?
#
loop_
_entity_poly.entity_id
_entity_poly.type
_entity_poly.pdbx_seq_one_letter_code
_entity_poly.pdbx_strand_id
1 'polypeptide(L)'
;MEFSTLVISLIVILIVLLVIVYLIDINYFMRTIVVVLYAYFVRKSLSILDQSVVSGRVLPFDADTLLTHMNNARCLREFDFGRLDFLTRCGLVKYIICESPQKQPLYAVAHVIRYRRPLHMFMKYKIVTRAVHWDDQIMYFEHKIVTFKDNMVRCIGYSKAIFPFRIEDFLEKYHPGTEKPELPSDLEIWMNFIRANGLNSKKRNEADTDTEQEVWALG
;
A
#
# COMPACT_ATOMS: atom_id res chain seq x y z
N MET A 1 15.88 15.64 -47.66
CA MET A 1 16.71 15.40 -46.47
C MET A 1 15.89 15.51 -45.18
N GLU A 2 15.08 16.56 -45.02
CA GLU A 2 14.22 16.78 -43.84
C GLU A 2 13.22 15.66 -43.52
N PHE A 3 12.64 15.01 -44.55
CA PHE A 3 11.70 13.90 -44.35
C PHE A 3 12.34 12.69 -43.65
N SER A 4 13.60 12.38 -43.96
CA SER A 4 14.34 11.27 -43.33
C SER A 4 14.65 11.59 -41.86
N THR A 5 15.05 12.83 -41.58
CA THR A 5 15.31 13.30 -40.21
C THR A 5 14.05 13.24 -39.35
N LEU A 6 12.90 13.68 -39.87
CA LEU A 6 11.62 13.61 -39.15
C LEU A 6 11.24 12.16 -38.80
N VAL A 7 11.38 11.22 -39.75
CA VAL A 7 11.07 9.80 -39.52
C VAL A 7 11.99 9.21 -38.47
N ILE A 8 13.31 9.50 -38.53
CA ILE A 8 14.27 9.03 -37.52
C ILE A 8 13.92 9.58 -36.14
N SER A 9 13.59 10.88 -36.03
CA SER A 9 13.17 11.48 -34.76
C SER A 9 11.91 10.83 -34.19
N LEU A 10 10.90 10.54 -35.02
CA LEU A 10 9.68 9.85 -34.60
C LEU A 10 9.96 8.43 -34.09
N ILE A 11 10.85 7.69 -34.76
CA ILE A 11 11.25 6.34 -34.31
C ILE A 11 11.97 6.41 -32.97
N VAL A 12 12.90 7.35 -32.79
CA VAL A 12 13.60 7.54 -31.51
C VAL A 12 12.60 7.89 -30.39
N ILE A 13 11.65 8.79 -30.64
CA ILE A 13 10.59 9.14 -29.67
C ILE A 13 9.77 7.90 -29.31
N LEU A 14 9.35 7.11 -30.30
CA LEU A 14 8.58 5.88 -30.06
C LEU A 14 9.37 4.88 -29.20
N ILE A 15 10.66 4.67 -29.49
CA ILE A 15 11.52 3.78 -28.71
C ILE A 15 11.64 4.28 -27.27
N VAL A 16 11.89 5.57 -27.08
CA VAL A 16 11.97 6.17 -25.74
C VAL A 16 10.67 5.99 -24.97
N LEU A 17 9.52 6.21 -25.61
CA LEU A 17 8.20 5.99 -24.98
C LEU A 17 7.99 4.52 -24.58
N LEU A 18 8.38 3.58 -25.44
CA LEU A 18 8.28 2.14 -25.14
C LEU A 18 9.20 1.73 -23.98
N VAL A 19 10.42 2.28 -23.94
CA VAL A 19 11.36 2.07 -22.83
C VAL A 19 10.77 2.62 -21.52
N ILE A 20 10.17 3.82 -21.55
CA ILE A 20 9.51 4.39 -20.37
C ILE A 20 8.35 3.49 -19.90
N VAL A 21 7.49 3.04 -20.81
CA VAL A 21 6.38 2.12 -20.49
C VAL A 21 6.87 0.79 -19.92
N TYR A 22 8.00 0.30 -20.41
CA TYR A 22 8.59 -0.96 -19.95
C TYR A 22 9.24 -0.83 -18.57
N LEU A 23 9.96 0.27 -18.34
CA LEU A 23 10.71 0.49 -17.10
C LEU A 23 9.83 1.01 -15.95
N ILE A 24 8.75 1.74 -16.27
CA ILE A 24 7.92 2.43 -15.29
C ILE A 24 6.52 1.82 -15.31
N ASP A 25 6.00 1.46 -14.14
CA ASP A 25 4.59 1.08 -13.99
C ASP A 25 3.70 2.35 -14.04
N ILE A 26 3.51 2.88 -15.24
CA ILE A 26 2.75 4.12 -15.49
C ILE A 26 1.34 4.02 -14.91
N ASN A 27 0.68 2.86 -15.06
CA ASN A 27 -0.67 2.65 -14.55
C ASN A 27 -0.74 2.86 -13.03
N TYR A 28 0.25 2.33 -12.30
CA TYR A 28 0.35 2.53 -10.86
C TYR A 28 0.51 4.02 -10.50
N PHE A 29 1.50 4.71 -11.08
CA PHE A 29 1.75 6.11 -10.75
C PHE A 29 0.58 7.02 -11.12
N MET A 30 0.00 6.83 -12.31
CA MET A 30 -1.17 7.60 -12.74
C MET A 30 -2.36 7.39 -11.81
N ARG A 31 -2.63 6.14 -11.41
CA ARG A 31 -3.72 5.85 -10.47
C ARG A 31 -3.45 6.42 -9.09
N THR A 32 -2.21 6.37 -8.60
CA THR A 32 -1.80 7.00 -7.33
C THR A 32 -2.07 8.50 -7.35
N ILE A 33 -1.64 9.19 -8.41
CA ILE A 33 -1.87 10.63 -8.59
C ILE A 33 -3.37 10.92 -8.60
N VAL A 34 -4.16 10.18 -9.39
CA VAL A 34 -5.62 10.36 -9.47
C VAL A 34 -6.27 10.14 -8.11
N VAL A 35 -5.91 9.07 -7.39
CA VAL A 35 -6.48 8.77 -6.07
C VAL A 35 -6.16 9.88 -5.07
N VAL A 36 -4.91 10.32 -4.98
CA VAL A 36 -4.48 11.36 -4.03
C VAL A 36 -5.11 12.71 -4.37
N LEU A 37 -5.08 13.14 -5.64
CA LEU A 37 -5.67 14.41 -6.06
C LEU A 37 -7.20 14.39 -5.87
N TYR A 38 -7.87 13.31 -6.23
CA TYR A 38 -9.31 13.19 -6.03
C TYR A 38 -9.68 13.17 -4.54
N ALA A 39 -8.92 12.45 -3.72
CA ALA A 39 -9.06 12.42 -2.27
C ALA A 39 -8.87 13.81 -1.64
N TYR A 40 -7.90 14.58 -2.13
CA TYR A 40 -7.54 15.90 -1.58
C TYR A 40 -8.51 17.00 -2.02
N PHE A 41 -8.85 17.07 -3.31
CA PHE A 41 -9.60 18.20 -3.88
C PHE A 41 -11.13 18.00 -3.94
N VAL A 42 -11.59 16.74 -4.00
CA VAL A 42 -13.01 16.45 -4.30
C VAL A 42 -13.71 15.72 -3.16
N ARG A 43 -13.00 14.82 -2.47
CA ARG A 43 -13.60 13.97 -1.44
C ARG A 43 -13.65 14.68 -0.09
N LYS A 44 -14.70 14.41 0.69
CA LYS A 44 -14.84 14.93 2.05
C LYS A 44 -13.76 14.35 2.98
N SER A 45 -13.36 15.12 3.98
CA SER A 45 -12.52 14.63 5.07
C SER A 45 -13.15 13.41 5.74
N LEU A 46 -12.31 12.60 6.36
CA LEU A 46 -12.63 11.30 6.94
C LEU A 46 -12.15 11.29 8.40
N SER A 47 -12.99 10.84 9.35
CA SER A 47 -12.49 10.58 10.70
C SER A 47 -11.53 9.40 10.68
N ILE A 48 -10.60 9.32 11.64
CA ILE A 48 -9.68 8.19 11.74
C ILE A 48 -10.40 6.85 11.98
N LEU A 49 -11.59 6.86 12.59
CA LEU A 49 -12.39 5.66 12.85
C LEU A 49 -13.29 5.24 11.68
N ASP A 50 -13.44 6.10 10.67
CA ASP A 50 -14.28 5.83 9.51
C ASP A 50 -13.60 4.87 8.54
N GLN A 51 -14.37 4.43 7.53
CA GLN A 51 -13.86 3.59 6.45
C GLN A 51 -13.68 4.42 5.17
N SER A 52 -12.49 4.35 4.59
CA SER A 52 -12.23 4.80 3.22
C SER A 52 -12.73 3.74 2.22
N VAL A 53 -13.28 4.22 1.10
CA VAL A 53 -13.71 3.37 -0.01
C VAL A 53 -13.19 3.93 -1.32
N VAL A 54 -12.31 3.17 -1.98
CA VAL A 54 -11.79 3.45 -3.31
C VAL A 54 -12.33 2.42 -4.29
N SER A 55 -12.83 2.85 -5.44
CA SER A 55 -13.34 1.91 -6.47
C SER A 55 -12.28 1.60 -7.51
N GLY A 56 -12.30 0.38 -8.02
CA GLY A 56 -11.40 -0.10 -9.06
C GLY A 56 -12.08 -1.10 -9.99
N ARG A 57 -11.37 -1.46 -11.06
CA ARG A 57 -11.75 -2.50 -12.01
C ARG A 57 -10.51 -3.33 -12.32
N VAL A 58 -10.66 -4.64 -12.43
CA VAL A 58 -9.56 -5.52 -12.86
C VAL A 58 -9.28 -5.27 -14.34
N LEU A 59 -8.10 -4.75 -14.66
CA LEU A 59 -7.65 -4.51 -16.03
C LEU A 59 -6.77 -5.68 -16.53
N PRO A 60 -6.55 -5.80 -17.85
CA PRO A 60 -5.65 -6.84 -18.39
C PRO A 60 -4.24 -6.80 -17.80
N PHE A 61 -3.70 -5.60 -17.51
CA PHE A 61 -2.40 -5.42 -16.86
C PHE A 61 -2.35 -5.86 -15.39
N ASP A 62 -3.52 -6.08 -14.78
CA ASP A 62 -3.64 -6.57 -13.41
C ASP A 62 -3.77 -8.09 -13.34
N ALA A 63 -3.99 -8.75 -14.49
CA ALA A 63 -4.25 -10.17 -14.55
C ALA A 63 -2.96 -11.00 -14.40
N ASP A 64 -3.11 -12.21 -13.89
CA ASP A 64 -2.05 -13.21 -13.84
C ASP A 64 -1.69 -13.73 -15.25
N THR A 65 -0.63 -14.53 -15.35
CA THR A 65 -0.06 -15.13 -16.58
C THR A 65 -1.10 -15.79 -17.50
N LEU A 66 -2.15 -16.39 -16.93
CA LEU A 66 -3.25 -17.01 -17.68
C LEU A 66 -4.38 -16.05 -18.05
N LEU A 67 -4.29 -14.76 -17.69
CA LEU A 67 -5.29 -13.72 -17.89
C LEU A 67 -6.69 -14.04 -17.32
N THR A 68 -6.80 -14.96 -16.35
CA THR A 68 -8.09 -15.41 -15.81
C THR A 68 -8.56 -14.65 -14.57
N HIS A 69 -7.61 -14.19 -13.76
CA HIS A 69 -7.86 -13.53 -12.49
C HIS A 69 -6.77 -12.51 -12.18
N MET A 70 -7.09 -11.56 -11.30
CA MET A 70 -6.15 -10.57 -10.81
C MET A 70 -4.98 -11.27 -10.10
N ASN A 71 -3.77 -10.88 -10.46
CA ASN A 71 -2.56 -11.36 -9.82
C ASN A 71 -2.61 -11.02 -8.32
N ASN A 72 -2.22 -11.98 -7.47
CA ASN A 72 -2.16 -11.82 -6.02
C ASN A 72 -1.30 -10.60 -5.60
N ALA A 73 -0.16 -10.37 -6.26
CA ALA A 73 0.68 -9.20 -6.02
C ALA A 73 -0.03 -7.88 -6.37
N ARG A 74 -0.92 -7.89 -7.38
CA ARG A 74 -1.75 -6.73 -7.72
C ARG A 74 -2.80 -6.47 -6.63
N CYS A 75 -3.37 -7.50 -6.01
CA CYS A 75 -4.30 -7.31 -4.91
C CYS A 75 -3.67 -6.61 -3.70
N LEU A 76 -2.42 -6.93 -3.34
CA LEU A 76 -1.69 -6.23 -2.28
C LEU A 76 -1.46 -4.76 -2.64
N ARG A 77 -1.09 -4.49 -3.89
CA ARG A 77 -0.93 -3.12 -4.40
C ARG A 77 -2.23 -2.31 -4.30
N GLU A 78 -3.39 -2.92 -4.47
CA GLU A 78 -4.67 -2.22 -4.30
C GLU A 78 -4.87 -1.68 -2.89
N PHE A 79 -4.28 -2.33 -1.86
CA PHE A 79 -4.34 -1.83 -0.49
C PHE A 79 -3.63 -0.48 -0.36
N ASP A 80 -2.59 -0.22 -1.15
CA ASP A 80 -1.88 1.05 -1.14
C ASP A 80 -2.77 2.19 -1.62
N PHE A 81 -3.59 2.00 -2.67
CA PHE A 81 -4.53 3.04 -3.10
C PHE A 81 -5.60 3.32 -2.03
N GLY A 82 -6.13 2.26 -1.40
CA GLY A 82 -7.07 2.42 -0.30
C GLY A 82 -6.45 3.14 0.91
N ARG A 83 -5.18 2.84 1.21
CA ARG A 83 -4.44 3.50 2.28
C ARG A 83 -4.15 4.96 1.94
N LEU A 84 -3.70 5.26 0.73
CA LEU A 84 -3.43 6.63 0.30
C LEU A 84 -4.69 7.51 0.36
N ASP A 85 -5.85 7.04 -0.13
CA ASP A 85 -7.12 7.76 0.03
C ASP A 85 -7.44 8.03 1.51
N PHE A 86 -7.28 7.01 2.36
CA PHE A 86 -7.51 7.14 3.80
C PHE A 86 -6.58 8.20 4.43
N LEU A 87 -5.27 8.09 4.22
CA LEU A 87 -4.26 8.98 4.80
C LEU A 87 -4.42 10.42 4.32
N THR A 88 -4.80 10.62 3.05
CA THR A 88 -5.08 11.94 2.51
C THR A 88 -6.32 12.54 3.17
N ARG A 89 -7.42 11.78 3.30
CA ARG A 89 -8.70 12.30 3.77
C ARG A 89 -8.79 12.46 5.29
N CYS A 90 -8.03 11.68 6.07
CA CYS A 90 -7.92 11.89 7.51
C CYS A 90 -6.95 13.02 7.88
N GLY A 91 -6.28 13.64 6.90
CA GLY A 91 -5.39 14.78 7.12
C GLY A 91 -3.95 14.40 7.47
N LEU A 92 -3.63 13.10 7.54
CA LEU A 92 -2.29 12.63 7.90
C LEU A 92 -1.23 13.04 6.86
N VAL A 93 -1.56 13.00 5.58
CA VAL A 93 -0.66 13.49 4.51
C VAL A 93 -0.37 14.98 4.69
N LYS A 94 -1.38 15.78 5.05
CA LYS A 94 -1.21 17.21 5.31
C LYS A 94 -0.32 17.44 6.53
N TYR A 95 -0.57 16.71 7.62
CA TYR A 95 0.25 16.77 8.83
C TYR A 95 1.73 16.48 8.52
N ILE A 96 2.01 15.45 7.74
CA ILE A 96 3.38 15.06 7.37
C ILE A 96 4.10 16.12 6.54
N ILE A 97 3.42 16.69 5.54
CA ILE A 97 4.05 17.63 4.62
C ILE A 97 4.25 19.01 5.26
N CYS A 98 3.26 19.46 6.05
CA CYS A 98 3.20 20.83 6.54
C CYS A 98 3.70 21.01 7.97
N GLU A 99 3.61 19.99 8.83
CA GLU A 99 3.73 20.16 10.28
C GLU A 99 4.73 19.20 10.94
N SER A 100 4.89 17.99 10.39
CA SER A 100 5.83 17.01 10.94
C SER A 100 7.27 17.54 10.85
N PRO A 101 8.07 17.43 11.93
CA PRO A 101 9.50 17.74 11.90
C PRO A 101 10.26 16.89 10.87
N GLN A 102 9.72 15.71 10.57
CA GLN A 102 10.32 14.70 9.72
C GLN A 102 9.40 14.46 8.52
N LYS A 103 9.84 14.91 7.33
CA LYS A 103 9.11 14.79 6.06
C LYS A 103 9.43 13.49 5.32
N GLN A 104 9.44 12.37 6.05
CA GLN A 104 9.79 11.08 5.46
C GLN A 104 8.58 10.43 4.76
N PRO A 105 8.82 9.71 3.66
CA PRO A 105 7.77 8.97 2.98
C PRO A 105 7.19 7.88 3.88
N LEU A 106 5.87 7.72 3.86
CA LEU A 106 5.16 6.70 4.60
C LEU A 106 5.33 5.36 3.88
N TYR A 107 5.81 4.35 4.57
CA TYR A 107 5.87 3.00 4.03
C TYR A 107 5.23 2.01 4.98
N ALA A 108 4.50 1.07 4.41
CA ALA A 108 4.10 -0.11 5.14
C ALA A 108 5.29 -1.07 5.24
N VAL A 109 5.52 -1.55 6.45
CA VAL A 109 6.64 -2.41 6.80
C VAL A 109 6.25 -3.89 6.87
N ALA A 110 4.94 -4.17 6.98
CA ALA A 110 4.44 -5.52 6.96
C ALA A 110 3.03 -5.56 6.40
N HIS A 111 2.72 -6.66 5.71
CA HIS A 111 1.40 -6.97 5.19
C HIS A 111 1.08 -8.43 5.47
N VAL A 112 -0.20 -8.71 5.73
CA VAL A 112 -0.76 -10.05 5.66
C VAL A 112 -2.02 -9.98 4.83
N ILE A 113 -2.22 -10.96 3.96
CA ILE A 113 -3.38 -11.02 3.08
C ILE A 113 -3.87 -12.45 2.97
N ARG A 114 -5.19 -12.60 2.99
CA ARG A 114 -5.89 -13.84 2.72
C ARG A 114 -6.75 -13.66 1.48
N TYR A 115 -6.48 -14.48 0.48
CA TYR A 115 -7.27 -14.58 -0.75
C TYR A 115 -8.41 -15.58 -0.51
N ARG A 116 -9.66 -15.11 -0.64
CA ARG A 116 -10.86 -15.94 -0.44
C ARG A 116 -11.40 -16.47 -1.76
N ARG A 117 -11.50 -15.61 -2.77
CA ARG A 117 -12.03 -15.94 -4.10
C ARG A 117 -11.31 -15.13 -5.17
N PRO A 118 -11.15 -15.67 -6.39
CA PRO A 118 -10.52 -14.94 -7.47
C PRO A 118 -11.33 -13.70 -7.87
N LEU A 119 -10.60 -12.67 -8.31
CA LEU A 119 -11.12 -11.46 -8.94
C LEU A 119 -10.94 -11.62 -10.45
N HIS A 120 -12.01 -11.90 -11.19
CA HIS A 120 -11.91 -12.09 -12.64
C HIS A 120 -11.72 -10.77 -13.38
N MET A 121 -11.22 -10.87 -14.62
CA MET A 121 -11.01 -9.73 -15.50
C MET A 121 -12.29 -8.88 -15.64
N PHE A 122 -12.12 -7.56 -15.67
CA PHE A 122 -13.17 -6.55 -15.78
C PHE A 122 -14.17 -6.46 -14.63
N MET A 123 -14.02 -7.28 -13.58
CA MET A 123 -14.83 -7.14 -12.37
C MET A 123 -14.57 -5.78 -11.73
N LYS A 124 -15.65 -5.09 -11.37
CA LYS A 124 -15.60 -3.88 -10.53
C LYS A 124 -15.50 -4.30 -9.06
N TYR A 125 -14.64 -3.64 -8.31
CA TYR A 125 -14.45 -3.87 -6.88
C TYR A 125 -14.28 -2.57 -6.10
N LYS A 126 -14.50 -2.64 -4.80
CA LYS A 126 -14.26 -1.60 -3.81
C LYS A 126 -13.13 -2.06 -2.90
N ILE A 127 -12.17 -1.18 -2.65
CA ILE A 127 -11.16 -1.32 -1.62
C ILE A 127 -11.69 -0.57 -0.41
N VAL A 128 -11.99 -1.30 0.66
CA VAL A 128 -12.43 -0.74 1.93
C VAL A 128 -11.23 -0.75 2.87
N THR A 129 -10.83 0.42 3.35
CA THR A 129 -9.68 0.58 4.27
C THR A 129 -10.11 1.28 5.53
N ARG A 130 -9.70 0.77 6.70
CA ARG A 130 -9.92 1.42 8.00
C ARG A 130 -8.69 1.29 8.89
N ALA A 131 -8.41 2.31 9.71
CA ALA A 131 -7.47 2.16 10.81
C ALA A 131 -8.13 1.31 11.91
N VAL A 132 -7.45 0.26 12.35
CA VAL A 132 -7.99 -0.69 13.35
C VAL A 132 -7.26 -0.62 14.67
N HIS A 133 -6.01 -0.19 14.66
CA HIS A 133 -5.21 -0.03 15.86
C HIS A 133 -4.03 0.89 15.56
N TRP A 134 -3.46 1.49 16.59
CA TRP A 134 -2.21 2.25 16.50
C TRP A 134 -1.47 2.15 17.83
N ASP A 135 -0.16 2.32 17.79
CA ASP A 135 0.70 2.29 18.97
C ASP A 135 1.94 3.12 18.70
N ASP A 136 2.13 4.20 19.47
CA ASP A 136 3.25 5.14 19.35
C ASP A 136 3.44 5.60 17.89
N GLN A 137 4.47 5.13 17.19
CA GLN A 137 4.76 5.49 15.80
C GLN A 137 4.12 4.55 14.75
N ILE A 138 3.29 3.60 15.16
CA ILE A 138 2.75 2.55 14.28
C ILE A 138 1.24 2.71 14.11
N MET A 139 0.75 2.56 12.89
CA MET A 139 -0.68 2.38 12.61
C MET A 139 -0.94 1.08 11.86
N TYR A 140 -1.99 0.39 12.26
CA TYR A 140 -2.49 -0.84 11.65
C TYR A 140 -3.77 -0.55 10.88
N PHE A 141 -3.81 -1.01 9.63
CA PHE A 141 -4.96 -0.86 8.75
C PHE A 141 -5.53 -2.22 8.38
N GLU A 142 -6.85 -2.33 8.37
CA GLU A 142 -7.56 -3.43 7.73
C GLU A 142 -7.96 -3.02 6.32
N HIS A 143 -7.75 -3.92 5.37
CA HIS A 143 -8.11 -3.74 3.98
C HIS A 143 -8.99 -4.90 3.50
N LYS A 144 -10.04 -4.57 2.74
CA LYS A 144 -10.92 -5.55 2.10
C LYS A 144 -11.14 -5.17 0.64
N ILE A 145 -11.02 -6.15 -0.25
CA ILE A 145 -11.49 -6.00 -1.64
C ILE A 145 -12.86 -6.68 -1.74
N VAL A 146 -13.88 -5.89 -2.08
CA VAL A 146 -15.28 -6.33 -2.15
C VAL A 146 -15.80 -6.11 -3.56
N THR A 147 -16.39 -7.15 -4.17
CA THR A 147 -16.92 -7.05 -5.54
C THR A 147 -18.30 -6.39 -5.56
N PHE A 148 -18.55 -5.51 -6.54
CA PHE A 148 -19.85 -4.82 -6.65
C PHE A 148 -21.02 -5.76 -6.96
N LYS A 149 -20.77 -6.82 -7.75
CA LYS A 149 -21.83 -7.70 -8.27
C LYS A 149 -22.56 -8.49 -7.18
N ASP A 150 -21.83 -8.95 -6.18
CA ASP A 150 -22.33 -9.88 -5.15
C ASP A 150 -21.92 -9.47 -3.72
N ASN A 151 -21.31 -8.29 -3.56
CA ASN A 151 -20.86 -7.74 -2.29
C ASN A 151 -19.98 -8.69 -1.46
N MET A 152 -19.28 -9.63 -2.12
CA MET A 152 -18.43 -10.60 -1.45
C MET A 152 -17.02 -10.08 -1.26
N VAL A 153 -16.44 -10.38 -0.09
CA VAL A 153 -15.03 -10.14 0.21
C VAL A 153 -14.16 -11.14 -0.56
N ARG A 154 -13.36 -10.65 -1.49
CA ARG A 154 -12.40 -11.42 -2.29
C ARG A 154 -11.05 -11.54 -1.62
N CYS A 155 -10.58 -10.45 -1.06
CA CYS A 155 -9.31 -10.37 -0.34
C CYS A 155 -9.54 -9.61 0.96
N ILE A 156 -8.89 -10.04 2.02
CA ILE A 156 -8.86 -9.34 3.31
C ILE A 156 -7.45 -9.41 3.87
N GLY A 157 -6.97 -8.34 4.48
CA GLY A 157 -5.64 -8.30 5.04
C GLY A 157 -5.40 -7.13 5.95
N TYR A 158 -4.26 -7.16 6.64
CA TYR A 158 -3.76 -6.06 7.43
C TYR A 158 -2.49 -5.48 6.84
N SER A 159 -2.27 -4.19 7.06
CA SER A 159 -0.97 -3.56 6.86
C SER A 159 -0.51 -2.85 8.13
N LYS A 160 0.80 -2.89 8.38
CA LYS A 160 1.49 -2.18 9.45
C LYS A 160 2.30 -1.06 8.80
N ALA A 161 2.02 0.19 9.16
CA ALA A 161 2.77 1.36 8.70
C ALA A 161 3.47 2.04 9.87
N ILE A 162 4.70 2.51 9.64
CA ILE A 162 5.48 3.27 10.60
C ILE A 162 5.50 4.73 10.16
N PHE A 163 5.40 5.62 11.15
CA PHE A 163 5.37 7.06 10.98
C PHE A 163 6.52 7.71 11.73
N PRO A 164 7.09 8.81 11.22
CA PRO A 164 8.22 9.48 11.86
C PRO A 164 7.81 10.38 13.04
N PHE A 165 6.62 10.16 13.62
CA PHE A 165 6.02 10.92 14.71
C PHE A 165 5.05 10.02 15.47
N ARG A 166 4.70 10.41 16.70
CA ARG A 166 3.74 9.68 17.51
C ARG A 166 2.34 9.92 16.98
N ILE A 167 1.58 8.85 16.77
CA ILE A 167 0.23 8.90 16.22
C ILE A 167 -0.69 9.69 17.15
N GLU A 168 -0.51 9.57 18.46
CA GLU A 168 -1.27 10.30 19.46
C GLU A 168 -1.17 11.83 19.28
N ASP A 169 0.02 12.37 18.98
CA ASP A 169 0.20 13.82 18.74
C ASP A 169 -0.61 14.31 17.53
N PHE A 170 -0.69 13.47 16.48
CA PHE A 170 -1.54 13.74 15.33
C PHE A 170 -3.02 13.69 15.70
N LEU A 171 -3.44 12.68 16.46
CA LEU A 171 -4.83 12.48 16.86
C LEU A 171 -5.35 13.61 17.75
N GLU A 172 -4.58 14.05 18.74
CA GLU A 172 -4.95 15.17 19.61
C GLU A 172 -5.27 16.44 18.82
N LYS A 173 -4.52 16.67 17.73
CA LYS A 173 -4.67 17.87 16.90
C LYS A 173 -5.76 17.76 15.83
N TYR A 174 -5.85 16.64 15.15
CA TYR A 174 -6.72 16.47 13.97
C TYR A 174 -8.02 15.72 14.27
N HIS A 175 -8.03 14.87 15.30
CA HIS A 175 -9.16 14.01 15.69
C HIS A 175 -9.30 13.96 17.23
N PRO A 176 -9.48 15.12 17.90
CA PRO A 176 -9.49 15.19 19.36
C PRO A 176 -10.63 14.34 19.95
N GLY A 177 -10.36 13.65 21.07
CA GLY A 177 -11.33 12.77 21.72
C GLY A 177 -11.52 11.41 21.05
N THR A 178 -10.66 11.04 20.09
CA THR A 178 -10.67 9.69 19.52
C THR A 178 -10.26 8.66 20.57
N GLU A 179 -11.16 7.73 20.86
CA GLU A 179 -10.84 6.53 21.63
C GLU A 179 -10.22 5.46 20.73
N LYS A 180 -9.17 4.81 21.23
CA LYS A 180 -8.51 3.71 20.52
C LYS A 180 -9.47 2.53 20.39
N PRO A 181 -9.71 1.98 19.18
CA PRO A 181 -10.59 0.84 18.99
C PRO A 181 -10.14 -0.39 19.78
N GLU A 182 -11.10 -1.23 20.12
CA GLU A 182 -10.83 -2.57 20.65
C GLU A 182 -9.99 -3.37 19.65
N LEU A 183 -8.92 -3.99 20.14
CA LEU A 183 -7.97 -4.73 19.32
C LEU A 183 -8.64 -6.00 18.77
N PRO A 184 -8.77 -6.19 17.45
CA PRO A 184 -9.30 -7.43 16.89
C PRO A 184 -8.41 -8.62 17.26
N SER A 185 -9.02 -9.75 17.64
CA SER A 185 -8.29 -10.95 18.07
C SER A 185 -7.36 -11.54 17.00
N ASP A 186 -7.77 -11.46 15.73
CA ASP A 186 -6.96 -11.90 14.59
C ASP A 186 -5.78 -10.96 14.31
N LEU A 187 -5.95 -9.65 14.55
CA LEU A 187 -4.87 -8.68 14.51
C LEU A 187 -3.85 -8.95 15.63
N GLU A 188 -4.29 -9.27 16.84
CA GLU A 188 -3.39 -9.60 17.96
C GLU A 188 -2.49 -10.81 17.63
N ILE A 189 -3.06 -11.88 17.08
CA ILE A 189 -2.31 -13.05 16.63
C ILE A 189 -1.26 -12.65 15.59
N TRP A 190 -1.63 -11.81 14.62
CA TRP A 190 -0.69 -11.34 13.61
C TRP A 190 0.42 -10.45 14.21
N MET A 191 0.09 -9.57 15.16
CA MET A 191 1.08 -8.75 15.87
C MET A 191 2.09 -9.61 16.62
N ASN A 192 1.64 -10.68 17.29
CA ASN A 192 2.50 -11.63 17.97
C ASN A 192 3.39 -12.39 16.98
N PHE A 193 2.86 -12.79 15.82
CA PHE A 193 3.66 -13.36 14.74
C PHE A 193 4.75 -12.40 14.25
N ILE A 194 4.43 -11.13 13.98
CA ILE A 194 5.43 -10.14 13.54
C ILE A 194 6.52 -9.96 14.60
N ARG A 195 6.14 -9.87 15.89
CA ARG A 195 7.11 -9.75 16.99
C ARG A 195 8.05 -10.95 17.06
N ALA A 196 7.51 -12.16 17.01
CA ALA A 196 8.31 -13.39 17.02
C ALA A 196 9.21 -13.51 15.78
N ASN A 197 8.67 -13.16 14.59
CA ASN A 197 9.42 -13.15 13.34
C ASN A 197 10.60 -12.16 13.41
N GLY A 198 10.38 -10.95 13.92
CA GLY A 198 11.43 -9.95 14.08
C GLY A 198 12.57 -10.41 15.00
N LEU A 199 12.26 -11.08 16.11
CA LEU A 199 13.27 -11.67 17.00
C LEU A 199 14.06 -12.79 16.33
N ASN A 200 13.38 -13.68 15.60
CA ASN A 200 14.03 -14.79 14.91
C ASN A 200 14.86 -14.33 13.71
N SER A 201 14.44 -13.27 13.03
CA SER A 201 15.18 -12.67 11.91
C SER A 201 16.55 -12.14 12.37
N LYS A 202 16.60 -11.45 13.52
CA LYS A 202 17.87 -11.00 14.11
C LYS A 202 18.83 -12.16 14.40
N LYS A 203 18.31 -13.22 15.04
CA LYS A 203 19.09 -14.43 15.35
C LYS A 203 19.65 -15.13 14.11
N ARG A 204 18.88 -15.17 13.02
CA ARG A 204 19.33 -15.76 11.74
C ARG A 204 20.47 -14.95 11.13
N ASN A 205 20.33 -13.64 11.11
CA ASN A 205 21.37 -12.76 10.59
C ASN A 205 22.67 -12.86 11.39
N GLU A 206 22.58 -12.93 12.73
CA GLU A 206 23.75 -13.12 13.61
C GLU A 206 24.47 -14.44 13.33
N ALA A 207 23.72 -15.55 13.20
CA ALA A 207 24.28 -16.86 12.86
C ALA A 207 24.94 -16.90 11.46
N ASP A 208 24.36 -16.23 10.47
CA ASP A 208 24.94 -16.16 9.12
C ASP A 208 26.28 -15.39 9.13
N THR A 209 26.40 -14.30 9.91
CA THR A 209 27.66 -13.57 10.08
C THR A 209 28.75 -14.38 10.78
N ASP A 210 28.40 -15.16 11.80
CA ASP A 210 29.37 -16.02 12.51
C ASP A 210 29.89 -17.13 11.58
N THR A 211 29.00 -17.69 10.77
CA THR A 211 29.35 -18.74 9.78
C THR A 211 30.25 -18.18 8.67
N GLU A 212 29.99 -16.97 8.17
CA GLU A 212 30.88 -16.32 7.19
C GLU A 212 32.27 -16.04 7.81
N GLN A 213 32.35 -15.53 9.04
CA GLN A 213 33.63 -15.26 9.71
C GLN A 213 34.46 -16.54 9.94
N GLU A 214 33.83 -17.66 10.28
CA GLU A 214 34.51 -18.96 10.40
C GLU A 214 35.07 -19.45 9.05
N VAL A 215 34.34 -19.24 7.94
CA VAL A 215 34.80 -19.61 6.59
C VAL A 215 36.00 -18.76 6.15
N TRP A 216 36.04 -17.46 6.49
CA TRP A 216 37.18 -16.58 6.18
C TRP A 216 38.37 -16.76 7.12
N ALA A 217 38.20 -17.36 8.29
CA ALA A 217 39.29 -17.65 9.23
C ALA A 217 40.05 -18.95 8.92
N LEU A 218 39.49 -19.80 8.04
CA LEU A 218 40.06 -21.10 7.63
C LEU A 218 40.72 -21.10 6.25
N GLY A 219 40.73 -19.97 5.52
CA GLY A 219 41.39 -19.78 4.22
C GLY A 219 42.56 -18.82 4.29
#